data_AF-A0A8T6HMK8-F1
#
_entry.id   AF-A0A8T6HMK8-F1
#
_cell.length_a   1.000
_cell.length_b   1.000
_cell.length_c   1.000
_cell.angle_alpha   90.00
_cell.angle_beta   90.00
_cell.angle_gamma   90.00
#
_symmetry.space_group_name_H-M   'P 1'
#
loop_
_entity.id
_entity.type
_entity.pdbx_description
1 polymer ?
#
loop_
_entity_poly.entity_id
_entity_poly.type
_entity_poly.pdbx_seq_one_letter_code
_entity_poly.pdbx_strand_id
1 'polypeptide(L)'
;MKKLYVVRLTEEERSGLHDLVHKGRVAAYRRHHAQVLLLSDQGEHGPGHPDRVVAERVEVAHRTVEKIRERFVLHGLEAALGRQPRSRERSSVLDGEGEAHLVAIACSEPPEGCSRWTLHLLADELKTRGIVASISIETVRRVLKKRNQAVAPTDVVHPAEAGRGLRVRHGTGSRRVHAGA
;
A
#
# COMPACT_ATOMS: atom_id res chain seq x y z
N MET A 1 19.59 -13.04 24.27
CA MET A 1 19.02 -11.67 24.38
C MET A 1 17.74 -11.73 25.18
N LYS A 2 17.47 -10.72 26.00
CA LYS A 2 16.27 -10.65 26.86
C LYS A 2 15.03 -10.42 25.99
N LYS A 3 14.00 -11.26 26.13
CA LYS A 3 12.72 -11.12 25.45
C LYS A 3 11.97 -9.92 26.07
N LEU A 4 11.68 -8.87 25.28
CA LEU A 4 10.91 -7.71 25.75
C LEU A 4 9.39 -7.99 25.77
N TYR A 5 8.86 -8.70 24.77
CA TYR A 5 7.41 -8.91 24.57
C TYR A 5 6.97 -10.36 24.84
N VAL A 6 6.85 -10.77 26.10
CA VAL A 6 6.49 -12.16 26.46
C VAL A 6 5.05 -12.48 26.05
N VAL A 7 4.86 -13.53 25.25
CA VAL A 7 3.54 -14.03 24.87
C VAL A 7 3.06 -14.99 25.96
N ARG A 8 1.86 -14.73 26.49
CA ARG A 8 1.12 -15.62 27.39
C ARG A 8 -0.29 -15.71 26.84
N LEU A 9 -0.68 -16.88 26.36
CA LEU A 9 -2.01 -17.12 25.84
C LEU A 9 -2.92 -17.60 26.98
N THR A 10 -4.20 -17.21 26.94
CA THR A 10 -5.24 -17.89 27.74
C THR A 10 -5.57 -19.25 27.11
N GLU A 11 -6.27 -20.10 27.87
CA GLU A 11 -6.76 -21.38 27.34
C GLU A 11 -7.67 -21.17 26.12
N GLU A 12 -8.56 -20.18 26.18
CA GLU A 12 -9.49 -19.83 25.10
C GLU A 12 -8.75 -19.37 23.84
N GLU A 13 -7.76 -18.47 23.99
CA GLU A 13 -6.94 -17.98 22.88
C GLU A 13 -6.13 -19.12 22.24
N ARG A 14 -5.53 -19.98 23.06
CA ARG A 14 -4.75 -21.14 22.60
C ARG A 14 -5.63 -22.14 21.85
N SER A 15 -6.83 -22.44 22.37
CA SER A 15 -7.81 -23.29 21.71
C SER A 15 -8.24 -22.72 20.35
N GLY A 16 -8.56 -21.42 20.31
CA GLY A 16 -8.92 -20.72 19.07
C GLY A 16 -7.79 -20.70 18.03
N LEU A 17 -6.54 -20.55 18.47
CA LEU A 17 -5.37 -20.63 17.61
C LEU A 17 -5.13 -22.05 17.07
N HIS A 18 -5.33 -23.08 17.89
CA HIS A 18 -5.27 -24.47 17.45
C HIS A 18 -6.33 -24.75 16.38
N ASP A 19 -7.58 -24.37 16.62
CA ASP A 19 -8.67 -24.51 15.65
C ASP A 19 -8.37 -23.76 14.34
N LEU A 20 -7.83 -22.54 14.42
CA LEU A 20 -7.42 -21.75 13.26
C LEU A 20 -6.33 -22.43 12.43
N VAL A 21 -5.34 -23.07 13.07
CA VAL A 21 -4.26 -23.80 12.37
C VAL A 21 -4.78 -25.07 11.68
N HIS A 22 -5.75 -25.77 12.27
CA HIS A 22 -6.33 -27.00 11.72
C HIS A 22 -7.42 -26.75 10.67
N LYS A 23 -8.04 -25.57 10.67
CA LYS A 23 -9.02 -25.17 9.65
C LYS A 23 -8.35 -25.03 8.26
N GLY A 24 -8.81 -25.84 7.30
CA GLY A 24 -8.26 -25.86 5.94
C GLY A 24 -8.48 -24.58 5.11
N ARG A 25 -9.42 -23.70 5.52
CA ARG A 25 -9.76 -22.46 4.79
C ARG A 25 -9.35 -21.20 5.56
N VAL A 26 -8.05 -21.03 5.79
CA VAL A 26 -7.48 -19.80 6.40
C VAL A 26 -6.35 -19.27 5.54
N ALA A 27 -6.26 -17.93 5.43
CA ALA A 27 -5.17 -17.27 4.73
C ALA A 27 -3.80 -17.70 5.30
N ALA A 28 -2.83 -17.98 4.42
CA ALA A 28 -1.53 -18.52 4.81
C ALA A 28 -0.84 -17.67 5.89
N TYR A 29 -0.79 -16.35 5.74
CA TYR A 29 -0.14 -15.46 6.72
C TYR A 29 -0.77 -15.57 8.12
N ARG A 30 -2.10 -15.67 8.20
CA ARG A 30 -2.83 -15.78 9.47
C ARG A 30 -2.52 -17.11 10.17
N ARG A 31 -2.34 -18.18 9.39
CA ARG A 31 -1.93 -19.50 9.89
C ARG A 31 -0.49 -19.48 10.43
N HIS A 32 0.46 -18.86 9.72
CA HIS A 32 1.84 -18.71 10.20
C HIS A 32 1.89 -17.87 11.48
N HIS A 33 1.13 -16.76 11.55
CA HIS A 33 1.09 -15.93 12.75
C HIS A 33 0.55 -16.71 13.95
N ALA A 34 -0.50 -17.52 13.75
CA ALA A 34 -1.03 -18.40 14.78
C ALA A 34 0.00 -19.43 15.27
N GLN A 35 0.72 -20.08 14.36
CA GLN A 35 1.79 -21.02 14.70
C GLN A 35 2.92 -20.34 15.50
N VAL A 36 3.31 -19.13 15.11
CA VAL A 36 4.31 -18.34 15.83
C VAL A 36 3.86 -18.07 17.27
N LEU A 37 2.61 -17.67 17.49
CA LEU A 37 2.08 -17.40 18.83
C LEU A 37 2.02 -18.68 19.68
N LEU A 38 1.50 -19.77 19.13
CA LEU A 38 1.44 -21.07 19.82
C LEU A 38 2.82 -21.60 20.23
N LEU A 39 3.83 -21.46 19.36
CA LEU A 39 5.19 -21.91 19.67
C LEU A 39 5.93 -20.96 20.61
N SER A 40 5.58 -19.69 20.63
CA SER A 40 6.21 -18.65 21.47
C SER A 40 5.57 -18.50 22.85
N ASP A 41 4.42 -19.13 23.08
CA ASP A 41 3.63 -19.06 24.31
C ASP A 41 4.43 -19.56 25.51
N GLN A 42 4.60 -18.69 26.50
CA GLN A 42 5.24 -18.95 27.80
C GLN A 42 4.20 -19.04 28.94
N GLY A 43 2.92 -19.23 28.60
CA GLY A 43 1.88 -19.57 29.56
C GLY A 43 2.00 -21.00 30.08
N GLU A 44 1.08 -21.40 30.96
CA GLU A 44 1.09 -22.70 31.64
C GLU A 44 1.06 -23.90 30.68
N HIS A 45 0.42 -23.73 29.52
CA HIS A 45 0.28 -24.78 28.49
C HIS A 45 1.16 -24.53 27.25
N GLY A 46 2.06 -23.55 27.33
CA GLY A 46 2.89 -23.09 26.23
C GLY A 46 4.28 -23.75 26.21
N PRO A 47 4.83 -24.09 25.03
CA PRO A 47 6.16 -24.70 24.93
C PRO A 47 7.32 -23.72 25.16
N GLY A 48 7.05 -22.40 25.21
CA GLY A 48 8.01 -21.37 25.59
C GLY A 48 9.23 -21.24 24.68
N HIS A 49 9.14 -21.67 23.42
CA HIS A 49 10.32 -21.82 22.57
C HIS A 49 11.07 -20.48 22.35
N PRO A 50 12.39 -20.52 22.18
CA PRO A 50 13.16 -19.35 21.80
C PRO A 50 12.87 -18.97 20.35
N ASP A 51 12.86 -17.67 20.06
CA ASP A 51 12.45 -17.10 18.77
C ASP A 51 13.21 -17.70 17.57
N ARG A 52 14.48 -18.11 17.76
CA ARG A 52 15.27 -18.83 16.74
C ARG A 52 14.63 -20.17 16.35
N VAL A 53 14.18 -20.96 17.33
CA VAL A 53 13.55 -22.26 17.10
C VAL A 53 12.17 -22.07 16.47
N VAL A 54 11.43 -21.04 16.91
CA VAL A 54 10.13 -20.69 16.32
C VAL A 54 10.29 -20.29 14.85
N ALA A 55 11.28 -19.43 14.55
CA ALA A 55 11.58 -18.96 13.22
C ALA A 55 11.94 -20.11 12.26
N GLU A 56 12.75 -21.06 12.73
CA GLU A 56 13.11 -22.26 11.97
C GLU A 56 11.90 -23.17 11.69
N ARG A 57 11.09 -23.46 12.71
CA ARG A 57 9.91 -24.34 12.57
C ARG A 57 8.82 -23.78 11.67
N VAL A 58 8.65 -22.46 11.65
CA VAL A 58 7.62 -21.77 10.85
C VAL A 58 8.20 -21.26 9.52
N GLU A 59 9.50 -21.46 9.28
CA GLU A 59 10.21 -21.03 8.07
C GLU A 59 10.08 -19.51 7.79
N VAL A 60 10.21 -18.69 8.85
CA VAL A 60 10.13 -17.22 8.77
C VAL A 60 11.40 -16.57 9.33
N ALA A 61 11.65 -15.32 8.93
CA ALA A 61 12.73 -14.55 9.54
C ALA A 61 12.49 -14.30 11.04
N HIS A 62 13.56 -14.33 11.83
CA HIS A 62 13.51 -14.03 13.28
C HIS A 62 12.78 -12.70 13.59
N ARG A 63 13.04 -11.66 12.78
CA ARG A 63 12.39 -10.34 12.90
C ARG A 63 10.87 -10.40 12.76
N THR A 64 10.35 -11.36 12.00
CA THR A 64 8.91 -11.57 11.85
C THR A 64 8.31 -12.12 13.15
N VAL A 65 8.98 -13.07 13.80
CA VAL A 65 8.57 -13.60 15.11
C VAL A 65 8.53 -12.49 16.15
N GLU A 66 9.57 -11.66 16.22
CA GLU A 66 9.64 -10.52 17.13
C GLU A 66 8.46 -9.54 16.93
N LYS A 67 8.16 -9.18 15.67
CA LYS A 67 7.05 -8.28 15.33
C LYS A 67 5.67 -8.87 15.64
N ILE A 68 5.48 -10.17 15.44
CA ILE A 68 4.21 -10.84 15.76
C ILE A 68 3.99 -10.83 17.28
N ARG A 69 5.04 -11.13 18.05
CA ARG A 69 4.99 -11.09 19.53
C ARG A 69 4.73 -9.67 20.06
N GLU A 70 5.47 -8.69 19.55
CA GLU A 70 5.26 -7.27 19.87
C GLU A 70 3.81 -6.86 19.60
N ARG A 71 3.28 -7.20 18.42
CA ARG A 71 1.91 -6.86 18.05
C ARG A 71 0.86 -7.52 18.94
N PHE A 72 1.07 -8.78 19.29
CA PHE A 72 0.20 -9.48 20.24
C PHE A 72 0.17 -8.78 21.59
N VAL A 73 1.34 -8.44 22.15
CA VAL A 73 1.43 -7.81 23.46
C VAL A 73 0.88 -6.39 23.47
N LEU A 74 1.10 -5.60 22.41
CA LEU A 74 0.68 -4.20 22.35
C LEU A 74 -0.75 -3.98 21.86
N HIS A 75 -1.26 -4.87 21.01
CA HIS A 75 -2.51 -4.64 20.28
C HIS A 75 -3.48 -5.85 20.31
N GLY A 76 -3.11 -6.94 20.99
CA GLY A 76 -3.96 -8.11 21.19
C GLY A 76 -3.92 -9.13 20.04
N LEU A 77 -4.70 -10.21 20.23
CA LEU A 77 -4.71 -11.40 19.37
C LEU A 77 -5.11 -11.11 17.92
N GLU A 78 -6.26 -10.45 17.71
CA GLU A 78 -6.74 -10.19 16.35
C GLU A 78 -5.82 -9.25 15.57
N ALA A 79 -5.19 -8.28 16.25
CA ALA A 79 -4.19 -7.43 15.62
C ALA A 79 -2.96 -8.24 15.19
N ALA A 80 -2.49 -9.17 16.03
CA ALA A 80 -1.38 -10.06 15.71
C ALA A 80 -1.70 -10.98 14.52
N LEU A 81 -2.93 -11.51 14.46
CA LEU A 81 -3.40 -12.36 13.35
C LEU A 81 -3.73 -11.59 12.07
N GLY A 82 -4.05 -10.31 12.19
CA GLY A 82 -4.43 -9.43 11.10
C GLY A 82 -3.26 -8.89 10.27
N ARG A 83 -3.59 -8.44 9.06
CA ARG A 83 -2.66 -7.66 8.24
C ARG A 83 -2.66 -6.22 8.73
N GLN A 84 -1.48 -5.65 9.00
CA GLN A 84 -1.38 -4.24 9.31
C GLN A 84 -1.93 -3.42 8.12
N PRO A 85 -2.91 -2.53 8.35
CA PRO A 85 -3.37 -1.61 7.32
C PRO A 85 -2.16 -0.78 6.91
N ARG A 86 -1.91 -0.69 5.59
CA ARG A 86 -0.86 0.21 5.09
C ARG A 86 -1.33 1.63 5.40
N SER A 87 -0.62 2.36 6.26
CA SER A 87 -0.78 3.80 6.37
C SER A 87 -0.33 4.40 5.03
N ARG A 88 -1.30 4.61 4.14
CA ARG A 88 -1.10 5.43 2.94
C ARG A 88 -1.47 6.87 3.28
N GLU A 89 -0.89 7.40 4.35
CA GLU A 89 -0.85 8.85 4.56
C GLU A 89 0.25 9.41 3.67
N ARG A 90 -0.01 9.44 2.36
CA ARG A 90 0.60 10.50 1.55
C ARG A 90 -0.35 11.66 1.70
N SER A 91 -0.04 12.58 2.61
CA SER A 91 -0.68 13.89 2.63
C SER A 91 -0.58 14.47 1.21
N SER A 92 -1.73 14.71 0.58
CA SER A 92 -1.72 15.37 -0.72
C SER A 92 -1.13 16.77 -0.53
N VAL A 93 -0.28 17.19 -1.47
CA VAL A 93 0.31 18.54 -1.48
C VAL A 93 -0.78 19.62 -1.52
N LEU A 94 -1.95 19.25 -2.05
CA LEU A 94 -3.14 20.08 -2.08
C LEU A 94 -4.18 19.40 -1.19
N ASP A 95 -4.57 20.05 -0.10
CA ASP A 95 -5.68 19.63 0.75
C ASP A 95 -7.04 19.98 0.07
N GLY A 96 -8.15 19.69 0.75
CA GLY A 96 -9.49 19.91 0.20
C GLY A 96 -9.81 21.38 -0.12
N GLU A 97 -9.30 22.32 0.68
CA GLU A 97 -9.45 23.75 0.45
C GLU A 97 -8.57 24.20 -0.73
N GLY A 98 -7.33 23.71 -0.79
CA GLY A 98 -6.46 23.92 -1.94
C GLY A 98 -7.06 23.39 -3.25
N GLU A 99 -7.72 22.22 -3.23
CA GLU A 99 -8.42 21.64 -4.40
C GLU A 99 -9.55 22.57 -4.86
N ALA A 100 -10.31 23.16 -3.94
CA ALA A 100 -11.39 24.09 -4.25
C ALA A 100 -10.87 25.39 -4.88
N HIS A 101 -9.79 25.95 -4.35
CA HIS A 101 -9.16 27.16 -4.91
C HIS A 101 -8.63 26.92 -6.32
N LEU A 102 -8.00 25.76 -6.57
CA LEU A 102 -7.55 25.40 -7.92
C LEU A 102 -8.71 25.37 -8.92
N VAL A 103 -9.88 24.83 -8.53
CA VAL A 103 -11.06 24.81 -9.40
C VAL A 103 -11.59 26.22 -9.63
N ALA A 104 -11.66 27.06 -8.60
CA ALA A 104 -12.11 28.44 -8.73
C ALA A 104 -11.25 29.24 -9.71
N ILE A 105 -9.92 29.10 -9.64
CA ILE A 105 -8.98 29.73 -10.58
C ILE A 105 -9.18 29.16 -11.99
N ALA A 106 -9.29 27.84 -12.15
CA ALA A 106 -9.48 27.24 -13.47
C ALA A 106 -10.79 27.68 -14.16
N CYS A 107 -11.80 28.08 -13.38
CA CYS A 107 -13.07 28.60 -13.87
C CYS A 107 -13.09 30.13 -14.06
N SER A 108 -12.05 30.86 -13.64
CA SER A 108 -11.97 32.32 -13.81
C SER A 108 -11.35 32.68 -15.16
N GLU A 109 -11.37 33.98 -15.48
CA GLU A 109 -10.67 34.50 -16.66
C GLU A 109 -9.15 34.27 -16.54
N PRO A 110 -8.50 33.84 -17.65
CA PRO A 110 -7.05 33.67 -17.68
C PRO A 110 -6.34 35.03 -17.64
N PRO A 111 -5.06 35.07 -17.20
CA PRO A 111 -4.29 36.30 -17.14
C PRO A 111 -4.09 36.92 -18.53
N GLU A 112 -3.87 38.24 -18.55
CA GLU A 112 -3.74 39.03 -19.77
C GLU A 112 -2.67 38.44 -20.72
N GLY A 113 -3.02 38.33 -22.00
CA GLY A 113 -2.16 37.73 -23.02
C GLY A 113 -2.28 36.20 -23.15
N CYS A 114 -3.10 35.53 -22.33
CA CYS A 114 -3.37 34.09 -22.44
C CYS A 114 -4.84 33.81 -22.80
N SER A 115 -5.10 33.02 -23.84
CA SER A 115 -6.48 32.65 -24.22
C SER A 115 -7.11 31.58 -23.32
N ARG A 116 -6.32 30.88 -22.48
CA ARG A 116 -6.80 29.81 -21.58
C ARG A 116 -5.82 29.54 -20.45
N TRP A 117 -6.33 28.98 -19.35
CA TRP A 117 -5.51 28.40 -18.30
C TRP A 117 -4.72 27.18 -18.80
N THR A 118 -3.40 27.21 -18.63
CA THR A 118 -2.55 26.03 -18.79
C THR A 118 -2.21 25.45 -17.43
N LEU A 119 -1.84 24.17 -17.37
CA LEU A 119 -1.43 23.53 -16.11
C LEU A 119 -0.25 24.25 -15.43
N HIS A 120 0.64 24.85 -16.22
CA HIS A 120 1.77 25.60 -15.71
C HIS A 120 1.33 26.93 -15.10
N LEU A 121 0.43 27.66 -15.76
CA LEU A 121 -0.15 28.90 -15.24
C LEU A 121 -0.94 28.66 -13.95
N LEU A 122 -1.70 27.56 -13.88
CA LEU A 122 -2.43 27.20 -12.66
C LEU A 122 -1.48 26.83 -11.51
N ALA A 123 -0.41 26.09 -11.79
CA ALA A 123 0.60 25.77 -10.78
C ALA A 123 1.35 27.03 -10.30
N ASP A 124 1.59 27.98 -11.19
CA ASP A 124 2.24 29.24 -10.85
C ASP A 124 1.33 30.13 -10.00
N GLU A 125 0.09 30.30 -10.44
CA GLU A 125 -0.92 31.09 -9.74
C GLU A 125 -1.23 30.55 -8.33
N LEU A 126 -1.25 29.23 -8.16
CA LEU A 126 -1.39 28.61 -6.83
C LEU A 126 -0.23 28.95 -5.87
N LYS A 127 1.00 29.11 -6.40
CA LYS A 127 2.15 29.57 -5.60
C LYS A 127 2.05 31.07 -5.32
N THR A 128 1.70 31.86 -6.34
CA THR A 128 1.57 33.32 -6.25
C THR A 128 0.53 33.74 -5.21
N ARG A 129 -0.59 33.02 -5.14
CA ARG A 129 -1.65 33.24 -4.13
C ARG A 129 -1.34 32.67 -2.75
N GLY A 130 -0.19 32.02 -2.57
CA GLY A 130 0.26 31.45 -1.29
C GLY A 130 -0.50 30.20 -0.85
N ILE A 131 -1.26 29.56 -1.74
CA ILE A 131 -2.08 28.38 -1.41
C ILE A 131 -1.20 27.14 -1.20
N VAL A 132 -0.08 27.04 -1.94
CA VAL A 132 0.91 25.96 -1.82
C VAL A 132 2.32 26.49 -2.02
N ALA A 133 3.29 26.01 -1.23
CA ALA A 133 4.69 26.40 -1.37
C ALA A 133 5.35 25.85 -2.65
N SER A 134 4.97 24.63 -3.06
CA SER A 134 5.45 24.02 -4.29
C SER A 134 4.47 22.94 -4.73
N ILE A 135 4.16 22.92 -6.03
CA ILE A 135 3.24 21.94 -6.60
C ILE A 135 3.74 21.47 -7.96
N SER A 136 3.63 20.16 -8.20
CA SER A 136 3.90 19.59 -9.52
C SER A 136 2.70 19.81 -10.45
N ILE A 137 2.97 20.11 -11.72
CA ILE A 137 1.95 20.15 -12.78
C ILE A 137 1.11 18.87 -12.85
N GLU A 138 1.67 17.72 -12.47
CA GLU A 138 0.95 16.44 -12.44
C GLU A 138 -0.05 16.36 -11.28
N THR A 139 0.20 17.06 -10.17
CA THR A 139 -0.77 17.19 -9.07
C THR A 139 -1.97 18.00 -9.53
N VAL A 140 -1.73 19.15 -10.16
CA VAL A 140 -2.79 20.01 -10.73
C VAL A 140 -3.65 19.21 -11.72
N ARG A 141 -3.01 18.50 -12.65
CA ARG A 141 -3.72 17.64 -13.63
C ARG A 141 -4.57 16.56 -12.97
N ARG A 142 -4.03 15.86 -11.96
CA ARG A 142 -4.75 14.79 -11.25
C ARG A 142 -5.97 15.31 -10.50
N VAL A 143 -5.85 16.47 -9.84
CA VAL A 143 -6.95 17.11 -9.13
C VAL A 143 -8.06 17.52 -10.09
N LEU A 144 -7.71 18.21 -11.19
CA LEU A 144 -8.69 18.61 -12.21
C LEU A 144 -9.35 17.40 -12.89
N LYS A 145 -8.57 16.35 -13.19
CA LYS A 145 -9.11 15.10 -13.76
C LYS A 145 -10.08 14.40 -12.80
N LYS A 146 -9.71 14.27 -11.52
CA LYS A 146 -10.57 13.71 -10.46
C LYS A 146 -11.90 14.46 -10.37
N ARG A 147 -11.87 15.79 -10.52
CA ARG A 147 -13.08 16.61 -10.44
C ARG A 147 -13.96 16.52 -11.70
N ASN A 148 -13.37 16.50 -12.89
CA ASN A 148 -14.13 16.27 -14.14
C ASN A 148 -14.85 14.91 -14.14
N GLN A 149 -14.22 13.88 -13.57
CA GLN A 149 -14.87 12.57 -13.40
C GLN A 149 -16.03 12.59 -12.39
N ALA A 150 -16.02 13.54 -11.44
CA ALA A 150 -17.06 13.68 -10.44
C ALA A 150 -18.23 14.59 -10.87
N VAL A 151 -18.09 15.35 -11.97
CA VAL A 151 -19.05 16.38 -12.41
C VAL A 151 -19.72 16.06 -13.76
N ALA A 152 -19.32 15.02 -14.49
CA ALA A 152 -19.89 14.76 -15.81
C ALA A 152 -21.32 14.15 -15.79
N PRO A 153 -22.35 14.83 -16.33
CA PRO A 153 -23.31 14.16 -17.19
C PRO A 153 -22.64 13.84 -18.53
N THR A 154 -23.03 12.72 -19.13
CA THR A 154 -22.62 12.21 -20.44
C THR A 154 -22.68 13.32 -21.49
N ASP A 155 -21.53 13.89 -21.87
CA ASP A 155 -21.10 14.11 -23.25
C ASP A 155 -19.79 14.93 -23.31
N VAL A 156 -18.98 14.62 -24.33
CA VAL A 156 -17.87 15.39 -24.91
C VAL A 156 -16.41 15.16 -24.40
N VAL A 157 -15.74 14.32 -25.21
CA VAL A 157 -14.34 14.35 -25.73
C VAL A 157 -13.18 14.00 -24.79
N HIS A 158 -12.79 12.72 -24.86
CA HIS A 158 -11.42 12.28 -24.61
C HIS A 158 -10.53 12.61 -25.81
N PRO A 159 -9.28 13.10 -25.62
CA PRO A 159 -8.27 12.91 -26.65
C PRO A 159 -8.06 11.40 -26.84
N ALA A 160 -8.02 10.98 -28.11
CA ALA A 160 -7.96 9.60 -28.56
C ALA A 160 -7.01 8.75 -27.71
N GLU A 161 -7.48 7.56 -27.31
CA GLU A 161 -6.70 6.58 -26.58
C GLU A 161 -5.39 6.30 -27.34
N ALA A 162 -4.28 6.79 -26.81
CA ALA A 162 -2.97 6.29 -27.19
C ALA A 162 -2.96 4.79 -26.83
N GLY A 163 -3.10 3.96 -27.86
CA GLY A 163 -3.13 2.52 -27.74
C GLY A 163 -2.01 2.05 -26.82
N ARG A 164 -2.38 1.20 -25.85
CA ARG A 164 -1.43 0.52 -24.97
C ARG A 164 -0.46 -0.24 -25.86
N GLY A 165 0.73 0.29 -26.06
CA GLY A 165 1.81 -0.39 -26.76
C GLY A 165 2.02 -1.75 -26.10
N LEU A 166 1.70 -2.82 -26.83
CA LEU A 166 2.15 -4.16 -26.48
C LEU A 166 3.68 -4.10 -26.36
N ARG A 167 4.22 -4.48 -25.20
CA ARG A 167 5.63 -4.84 -25.10
C ARG A 167 5.87 -6.04 -26.00
N VAL A 168 6.43 -5.80 -27.18
CA VAL A 168 7.01 -6.85 -28.01
C VAL A 168 8.16 -7.46 -27.21
N ARG A 169 8.12 -8.78 -27.01
CA ARG A 169 9.26 -9.53 -26.47
C ARG A 169 10.37 -9.44 -27.50
N HIS A 170 11.53 -8.88 -27.13
CA HIS A 170 12.73 -9.01 -27.94
C HIS A 170 13.08 -10.50 -28.07
N GLY A 171 12.79 -11.08 -29.22
CA GLY A 171 13.38 -12.34 -29.67
C GLY A 171 14.83 -12.08 -30.03
N THR A 172 15.75 -12.62 -29.25
CA THR A 172 17.16 -12.74 -29.60
C THR A 172 17.29 -13.64 -30.83
N GLY A 173 17.95 -13.13 -31.85
CA GLY A 173 18.04 -13.71 -33.19
C GLY A 173 18.90 -14.97 -33.31
N SER A 174 18.51 -15.76 -34.32
CA SER A 174 19.32 -16.53 -35.27
C SER A 174 20.72 -16.98 -34.89
N ARG A 175 20.94 -18.29 -35.00
CA ARG A 175 22.11 -18.80 -35.71
C ARG A 175 21.73 -20.00 -36.57
N ARG A 176 21.70 -19.79 -37.89
CA ARG A 176 21.82 -20.85 -38.91
C ARG A 176 23.22 -21.47 -38.76
N VAL A 177 23.30 -22.78 -38.78
CA VAL A 177 24.48 -23.49 -39.26
C VAL A 177 24.05 -24.41 -40.39
N HIS A 178 24.85 -24.37 -41.45
CA HIS A 178 24.61 -24.90 -42.78
C HIS A 178 24.59 -26.43 -42.82
N ALA A 179 23.79 -26.97 -43.73
CA ALA A 179 23.90 -28.34 -44.23
C ALA A 179 24.86 -28.39 -45.44
N GLY A 180 25.60 -29.49 -45.55
CA GLY A 180 26.52 -29.87 -46.64
C GLY A 180 27.77 -30.51 -46.04
N ALA A 181 28.14 -31.76 -46.31
CA ALA A 181 27.69 -32.78 -47.26
C ALA A 181 27.82 -34.17 -46.61
#